data_AF-A0A5E5BSV4-F1
#
_entry.id   AF-A0A5E5BSV4-F1
#
_cell.length_a   1.000
_cell.length_b   1.000
_cell.length_c   1.000
_cell.angle_alpha   90.00
_cell.angle_beta   90.00
_cell.angle_gamma   90.00
#
_symmetry.space_group_name_H-M   'P 1'
#
loop_
_entity.id
_entity.type
_entity.pdbx_description
1 polymer ?
#
loop_
_entity_poly.entity_id
_entity_poly.type
_entity_poly.pdbx_seq_one_letter_code
_entity_poly.pdbx_strand_id
1 'polypeptide(L)'
;MSDSKGVNLGSRGAGATKQREAGQTPNMPKSLSSKGYVVWFYDHGEYLGLAWNESAAEIERAHVANADHAIYFETFAQAAVARDKYISPCRVLHSRGPGKRPTLMG
;
A
#
# COMPACT_ATOMS: atom_id res chain seq x y z
N MET A 1 12.04 44.70 1.99
CA MET A 1 10.74 44.14 1.58
C MET A 1 10.92 42.63 1.59
N SER A 2 10.45 41.98 2.66
CA SER A 2 10.71 40.58 2.95
C SER A 2 9.37 39.86 2.94
N ASP A 3 9.18 38.88 2.06
CA ASP A 3 8.11 37.90 2.17
C ASP A 3 8.53 36.59 1.49
N SER A 4 9.20 35.73 2.25
CA SER A 4 9.40 34.32 1.92
C SER A 4 8.30 33.50 2.59
N LYS A 5 7.26 33.12 1.85
CA LYS A 5 6.25 32.17 2.34
C LYS A 5 6.79 30.74 2.22
N GLY A 6 7.30 30.22 3.34
CA GLY A 6 7.57 28.81 3.52
C GLY A 6 6.28 28.01 3.50
N VAL A 7 6.15 27.09 2.54
CA VAL A 7 5.08 26.09 2.50
C VAL A 7 5.45 24.93 3.44
N ASN A 8 4.69 24.82 4.52
CA ASN A 8 4.73 23.72 5.46
C ASN A 8 4.02 22.52 4.82
N LEU A 9 4.75 21.63 4.14
CA LEU A 9 4.22 20.31 3.81
C LEU A 9 4.40 19.41 5.03
N GLY A 10 3.26 19.11 5.65
CA GLY A 10 3.14 18.33 6.87
C GLY A 10 3.80 16.97 6.76
N SER A 11 4.98 16.88 7.37
CA SER A 11 5.55 15.61 7.81
C SER A 11 4.77 15.15 9.04
N ARG A 12 3.73 14.33 8.85
CA ARG A 12 3.13 13.55 9.93
C ARG A 12 3.29 12.07 9.59
N GLY A 13 4.51 11.60 9.82
CA GLY A 13 4.81 10.18 9.96
C GLY A 13 4.06 9.64 11.17
N ALA A 14 2.95 8.94 10.92
CA ALA A 14 2.40 7.99 11.87
C ALA A 14 3.06 6.64 11.57
N GLY A 15 4.11 6.32 12.33
CA GLY A 15 4.78 5.03 12.26
C GLY A 15 3.80 3.91 12.56
N ALA A 16 3.49 3.10 11.54
CA ALA A 16 2.84 1.82 11.74
C ALA A 16 3.80 0.90 12.50
N THR A 17 3.33 0.47 13.67
CA THR A 17 4.05 -0.30 14.67
C THR A 17 4.58 -1.62 14.09
N LYS A 18 5.91 -1.76 14.07
CA LYS A 18 6.62 -3.03 13.91
C LYS A 18 6.24 -3.95 15.08
N GLN A 19 5.41 -4.95 14.83
CA GLN A 19 5.37 -6.16 15.67
C GLN A 19 5.92 -7.31 14.86
N ARG A 20 7.18 -7.64 15.13
CA ARG A 20 7.81 -8.91 14.74
C ARG A 20 7.49 -9.90 15.85
N GLU A 21 6.66 -10.90 15.56
CA GLU A 21 6.54 -12.10 16.39
C GLU A 21 6.63 -13.36 15.51
N ALA A 22 7.26 -14.36 16.10
CA ALA A 22 7.90 -15.49 15.46
C ALA A 22 6.92 -16.51 14.86
N GLY A 23 7.26 -17.04 13.67
CA GLY A 23 6.68 -18.27 13.11
C GLY A 23 5.30 -18.15 12.45
N GLN A 24 4.81 -16.95 12.18
CA GLN A 24 3.40 -16.68 11.91
C GLN A 24 3.13 -16.32 10.45
N THR A 25 2.02 -16.79 9.91
CA THR A 25 1.37 -16.18 8.73
C THR A 25 1.46 -14.66 8.87
N PRO A 26 2.02 -13.94 7.87
CA PRO A 26 2.26 -12.52 8.01
C PRO A 26 0.97 -11.82 8.42
N ASN A 27 1.06 -10.91 9.40
CA ASN A 27 -0.08 -10.30 10.07
C ASN A 27 -0.91 -9.50 9.06
N MET A 28 -1.88 -10.17 8.46
CA MET A 28 -2.68 -9.61 7.38
C MET A 28 -3.44 -8.37 7.88
N PRO A 29 -3.54 -7.31 7.07
CA PRO A 29 -4.27 -6.12 7.49
C PRO A 29 -5.68 -6.43 7.98
N LYS A 30 -6.06 -5.78 9.08
CA LYS A 30 -7.37 -5.99 9.73
C LYS A 30 -8.52 -5.49 8.86
N SER A 31 -8.30 -4.44 8.09
CA SER A 31 -9.29 -3.83 7.20
C SER A 31 -8.59 -3.10 6.07
N LEU A 32 -9.25 -3.05 4.93
CA LEU A 32 -8.86 -2.20 3.79
C LEU A 32 -9.92 -1.12 3.57
N SER A 33 -9.50 -0.02 2.96
CA SER A 33 -10.28 1.22 2.85
C SER A 33 -11.30 1.18 1.72
N SER A 34 -11.03 0.39 0.68
CA SER A 34 -11.88 0.27 -0.51
C SER A 34 -12.15 -1.19 -0.88
N LYS A 35 -13.18 -1.43 -1.68
CA LYS A 35 -13.47 -2.74 -2.28
C LYS A 35 -12.53 -2.95 -3.48
N GLY A 36 -12.03 -4.17 -3.65
CA GLY A 36 -11.17 -4.53 -4.79
C GLY A 36 -10.02 -5.44 -4.40
N TYR A 37 -9.06 -5.58 -5.29
CA TYR A 37 -7.85 -6.40 -5.10
C TYR A 37 -6.64 -5.49 -4.90
N VAL A 38 -5.85 -5.74 -3.87
CA VAL A 38 -4.61 -4.98 -3.61
C VAL A 38 -3.41 -5.92 -3.58
N VAL A 39 -2.27 -5.42 -4.02
CA VAL A 39 -0.99 -6.15 -3.86
C VAL A 39 -0.38 -5.73 -2.53
N TRP A 40 -0.06 -6.71 -1.69
CA TRP A 40 0.49 -6.52 -0.35
C TRP A 40 1.86 -7.20 -0.24
N PHE A 41 2.85 -6.40 0.14
CA PHE A 41 4.24 -6.80 0.37
C PHE A 41 4.38 -7.20 1.84
N TYR A 42 4.21 -8.49 2.11
CA TYR A 42 4.06 -9.00 3.48
C TYR A 42 5.35 -8.91 4.32
N ASP A 43 6.52 -8.82 3.68
CA ASP A 43 7.80 -8.64 4.37
C ASP A 43 7.93 -7.23 4.98
N HIS A 44 7.33 -6.23 4.33
CA HIS A 44 7.41 -4.82 4.74
C HIS A 44 6.12 -4.32 5.39
N GLY A 45 5.00 -5.04 5.21
CA GLY A 45 3.68 -4.59 5.63
C GLY A 45 3.12 -3.47 4.76
N GLU A 46 3.65 -3.31 3.54
CA GLU A 46 3.32 -2.23 2.61
C GLU A 46 2.44 -2.72 1.47
N TYR A 47 1.82 -1.78 0.75
CA TYR A 47 0.95 -2.05 -0.38
C TYR A 47 1.55 -1.47 -1.66
N LEU A 48 1.09 -1.99 -2.79
CA LEU A 48 1.28 -1.32 -4.06
C LEU A 48 0.34 -0.12 -4.12
N GLY A 49 0.93 1.08 -4.14
CA GLY A 49 0.22 2.35 -4.21
C GLY A 49 0.69 3.22 -5.36
N LEU A 50 0.19 4.45 -5.36
CA LEU A 50 0.65 5.53 -6.23
C LEU A 50 1.33 6.60 -5.38
N ALA A 51 2.52 7.01 -5.79
CA ALA A 51 3.24 8.11 -5.17
C ALA A 51 3.73 9.09 -6.24
N TRP A 52 3.82 10.36 -5.87
CA TRP A 52 4.43 11.37 -6.71
C TRP A 52 5.94 11.16 -6.77
N ASN A 53 6.49 11.00 -7.98
CA ASN A 53 7.92 10.97 -8.22
C ASN A 53 8.39 12.37 -8.63
N GLU A 54 9.14 13.04 -7.75
CA GLU A 54 9.65 14.39 -8.00
C GLU A 54 10.65 14.45 -9.18
N SER A 55 11.38 13.36 -9.44
CA SER A 55 12.37 13.32 -10.52
C SER A 55 11.72 13.19 -11.89
N ALA A 56 10.64 12.41 -12.00
CA ALA A 56 9.87 12.25 -13.21
C ALA A 56 8.77 13.32 -13.36
N ALA A 57 8.44 14.04 -12.28
CA ALA A 57 7.27 14.90 -12.17
C ALA A 57 5.97 14.18 -12.56
N GLU A 58 5.85 12.91 -12.18
CA GLU A 58 4.74 12.02 -12.54
C GLU A 58 4.29 11.16 -11.35
N ILE A 59 3.06 10.67 -11.41
CA ILE A 59 2.52 9.71 -10.44
C ILE A 59 2.96 8.31 -10.87
N GLU A 60 3.76 7.66 -10.05
CA GLU A 60 4.28 6.33 -10.31
C GLU A 60 3.84 5.31 -9.27
N ARG A 61 4.00 4.03 -9.62
CA ARG A 61 3.74 2.92 -8.71
C ARG A 61 4.84 2.83 -7.68
N ALA A 62 4.47 2.85 -6.40
CA ALA A 62 5.42 2.81 -5.29
C ALA A 62 4.92 1.92 -4.16
N HIS A 63 5.82 1.59 -3.23
CA HIS A 63 5.45 0.98 -1.98
C HIS A 63 4.83 2.04 -1.05
N VAL A 64 3.65 1.75 -0.50
CA VAL A 64 2.96 2.66 0.42
C VAL A 64 2.58 1.92 1.70
N ALA A 65 2.82 2.54 2.86
CA ALA A 65 2.45 1.93 4.14
C ALA A 65 0.95 2.00 4.43
N ASN A 66 0.22 2.96 3.86
CA ASN A 66 -1.21 3.15 4.11
C ASN A 66 -2.07 2.50 3.02
N ALA A 67 -3.05 1.69 3.44
CA ALA A 67 -4.05 1.08 2.57
C ALA A 67 -4.96 2.09 1.87
N ASP A 68 -5.08 3.33 2.38
CA ASP A 68 -5.84 4.41 1.71
C ASP A 68 -5.17 4.87 0.40
N HIS A 69 -3.85 4.73 0.31
CA HIS A 69 -3.06 5.13 -0.86
C HIS A 69 -2.71 3.93 -1.75
N ALA A 70 -3.22 2.75 -1.42
CA ALA A 70 -3.04 1.55 -2.21
C ALA A 70 -3.87 1.60 -3.49
N ILE A 71 -3.39 0.95 -4.55
CA ILE A 71 -4.14 0.73 -5.78
C ILE A 71 -5.09 -0.44 -5.55
N TYR A 72 -6.39 -0.18 -5.68
CA TYR A 72 -7.44 -1.20 -5.67
C TYR A 72 -7.79 -1.56 -7.12
N PHE A 73 -7.35 -2.74 -7.54
CA PHE A 73 -7.71 -3.30 -8.84
C PHE A 73 -9.13 -3.87 -8.79
N GLU A 74 -9.81 -3.83 -9.94
CA GLU A 74 -11.17 -4.38 -10.05
C GLU A 74 -11.16 -5.92 -10.06
N THR A 75 -10.08 -6.51 -10.57
CA THR A 75 -9.95 -7.96 -10.76
C THR A 75 -8.66 -8.52 -10.19
N PHE A 76 -8.70 -9.79 -9.79
CA PHE A 76 -7.52 -10.53 -9.35
C PHE A 76 -6.45 -10.59 -10.46
N ALA A 77 -6.84 -10.77 -11.72
CA ALA A 77 -5.91 -10.85 -12.84
C ALA A 77 -5.06 -9.57 -13.00
N GLN A 78 -5.67 -8.39 -12.88
CA GLN A 78 -4.94 -7.12 -12.91
C GLN A 78 -3.95 -7.01 -11.75
N ALA A 79 -4.37 -7.39 -10.54
CA ALA A 79 -3.49 -7.39 -9.37
C ALA A 79 -2.34 -8.40 -9.51
N ALA A 80 -2.59 -9.58 -10.08
CA ALA A 80 -1.58 -10.61 -10.34
C ALA A 80 -0.55 -10.11 -11.36
N VAL A 81 -0.98 -9.56 -12.50
CA VAL A 81 -0.05 -8.98 -13.48
C VAL A 81 0.77 -7.82 -12.88
N ALA A 82 0.17 -7.03 -11.98
CA ALA A 82 0.89 -5.98 -11.28
C ALA A 82 1.93 -6.56 -10.31
N ARG A 83 1.59 -7.63 -9.57
CA ARG A 83 2.50 -8.32 -8.63
C ARG A 83 3.71 -8.90 -9.34
N ASP A 84 3.53 -9.45 -10.54
CA ASP A 84 4.60 -10.12 -11.31
C ASP A 84 5.70 -9.15 -11.77
N LYS A 85 5.42 -7.84 -11.75
CA LYS A 85 6.43 -6.80 -12.04
C LYS A 85 7.41 -6.57 -10.88
N TYR A 86 7.16 -7.13 -9.71
CA TYR A 86 7.97 -6.92 -8.51
C TYR A 86 8.76 -8.17 -8.16
N ILE A 87 10.05 -7.99 -7.90
CA ILE A 87 10.93 -9.06 -7.41
C ILE A 87 10.60 -9.38 -5.93
N SER A 88 10.08 -8.40 -5.20
CA SER A 88 9.75 -8.55 -3.78
C SER A 88 8.61 -9.53 -3.56
N PRO A 89 8.70 -10.39 -2.52
CA PRO A 89 7.64 -11.31 -2.17
C PRO A 89 6.35 -10.55 -1.83
N CYS A 90 5.30 -10.81 -2.60
CA CYS A 90 4.02 -10.14 -2.46
C CYS A 90 2.84 -11.10 -2.66
N ARG A 91 1.69 -10.71 -2.13
CA ARG A 91 0.43 -11.47 -2.16
C ARG A 91 -0.71 -10.56 -2.61
N VAL A 92 -1.73 -11.12 -3.23
CA VAL A 92 -2.93 -10.36 -3.57
C VAL A 92 -3.96 -10.55 -2.46
N LEU A 93 -4.50 -9.44 -1.96
CA LEU A 93 -5.58 -9.43 -0.98
C LEU A 93 -6.86 -8.95 -1.66
N HIS A 94 -7.97 -9.64 -1.42
CA HIS A 94 -9.30 -9.22 -1.87
C HIS A 94 -10.06 -8.56 -0.72
N SER A 95 -10.35 -7.27 -0.89
CA SER A 95 -11.23 -6.49 -0.03
C SER A 95 -12.68 -6.58 -0.51
N ARG A 96 -13.58 -7.04 0.36
CA ARG A 96 -15.03 -7.06 0.12
C ARG A 96 -15.72 -5.71 0.42
N GLY A 97 -14.94 -4.69 0.76
CA GLY A 97 -15.41 -3.35 1.14
C GLY A 97 -14.88 -2.88 2.50
N PRO A 98 -15.07 -1.59 2.82
CA PRO A 98 -14.52 -0.96 4.01
C PRO A 98 -14.95 -1.68 5.30
N GLY A 99 -14.00 -1.81 6.23
CA GLY A 99 -14.22 -2.43 7.55
C GLY A 99 -14.31 -3.96 7.56
N LYS A 100 -14.23 -4.63 6.40
CA LYS A 100 -14.18 -6.09 6.32
C LYS A 100 -12.73 -6.58 6.30
N ARG A 101 -12.48 -7.72 6.94
CA ARG A 101 -11.19 -8.39 6.82
C ARG A 101 -10.98 -8.84 5.37
N PRO A 102 -9.83 -8.51 4.76
CA PRO A 102 -9.52 -8.98 3.42
C PRO A 102 -9.29 -10.49 3.41
N THR A 103 -9.45 -11.10 2.24
CA THR A 103 -9.15 -12.51 2.00
C THR A 103 -7.89 -12.63 1.17
N LEU A 104 -6.99 -13.51 1.58
CA LEU A 104 -5.79 -13.80 0.80
C LEU A 104 -6.15 -14.59 -0.46
N MET A 105 -5.70 -14.10 -1.61
CA MET A 105 -5.85 -14.75 -2.90
C MET A 105 -4.49 -15.33 -3.32
N GLY A 106 -4.43 -16.66 -3.50
CA GLY A 106 -3.25 -17.42 -3.92
C GLY A 106 -3.24 -17.62 -5.43
#